data_AF-A0A917LDK6-F1
#
_entry.id   AF-A0A917LDK6-F1
#
_cell.length_a   1.000
_cell.length_b   1.000
_cell.length_c   1.000
_cell.angle_alpha   90.00
_cell.angle_beta   90.00
_cell.angle_gamma   90.00
#
_symmetry.space_group_name_H-M   'P 1'
#
loop_
_entity.id
_entity.type
_entity.pdbx_description
1 polymer ?
#
loop_
_entity_poly.entity_id
_entity_poly.type
_entity_poly.pdbx_seq_one_letter_code
_entity_poly.pdbx_strand_id
1 'polypeptide(L)'
;MTSFVGVTGYSITLYDADGVSVGGEDGGTGPVTSEELKLNVPLHEGLAPDVYAVGFTLFHAGGLHSQYGYPDGGGLPVPGGPLLITVTDG
;
A
#
# COMPACT_ATOMS: atom_id res chain seq x y z
N MET A 1 -19.59 11.26 20.52
CA MET A 1 -18.11 11.31 20.40
C MET A 1 -17.78 10.57 19.11
N THR A 2 -17.49 11.27 18.02
CA THR A 2 -17.02 10.63 16.78
C THR A 2 -15.58 10.19 17.03
N SER A 3 -15.37 8.89 17.19
CA SER A 3 -14.04 8.33 17.48
C SER A 3 -13.17 8.46 16.24
N PHE A 4 -12.26 9.44 16.25
CA PHE A 4 -11.25 9.60 15.23
C PHE A 4 -10.11 8.62 15.53
N VAL A 5 -10.15 7.43 14.93
CA VAL A 5 -8.94 6.60 14.85
C VAL A 5 -8.34 6.89 13.49
N GLY A 6 -7.81 8.11 13.37
CA GLY A 6 -7.24 8.61 12.13
C GLY A 6 -5.99 7.83 11.77
N VAL A 7 -5.89 7.48 10.49
CA VAL A 7 -4.62 7.12 9.88
C VAL A 7 -3.71 8.35 9.97
N THR A 8 -2.52 8.16 10.51
CA THR A 8 -1.49 9.19 10.70
C THR A 8 -0.33 9.03 9.72
N GLY A 9 -0.22 7.88 9.06
CA GLY A 9 0.80 7.61 8.07
C GLY A 9 0.55 6.33 7.31
N TYR A 10 1.38 6.09 6.32
CA TYR A 10 1.31 4.91 5.48
C TYR A 10 2.71 4.49 5.02
N SER A 11 2.81 3.24 4.59
CA SER A 11 3.94 2.69 3.85
C SER A 11 3.38 1.80 2.75
N ILE A 12 3.92 1.91 1.54
CA ILE A 12 3.57 1.15 0.35
C ILE A 12 4.82 0.43 -0.10
N THR A 13 4.67 -0.80 -0.56
CA THR A 13 5.76 -1.60 -1.11
C THR A 13 5.29 -2.27 -2.38
N LEU A 14 6.06 -2.12 -3.45
CA LEU A 14 5.88 -2.88 -4.69
C LEU A 14 6.73 -4.14 -4.64
N TYR A 15 6.14 -5.23 -5.09
CA TYR A 15 6.78 -6.52 -5.22
C TYR A 15 6.72 -6.99 -6.67
N ASP A 16 7.81 -7.55 -7.18
CA ASP A 16 7.80 -8.26 -8.46
C ASP A 16 7.08 -9.60 -8.37
N ALA A 17 7.02 -10.34 -9.49
CA ALA A 17 6.36 -11.64 -9.56
C ALA A 17 6.98 -12.70 -8.63
N ASP A 18 8.24 -12.53 -8.23
CA ASP A 18 8.93 -13.40 -7.28
C ASP A 18 8.70 -12.99 -5.82
N GLY A 19 7.92 -11.92 -5.58
CA GLY A 19 7.64 -11.41 -4.24
C GLY A 19 8.80 -10.58 -3.67
N VAL A 20 9.76 -10.16 -4.49
CA VAL A 20 10.90 -9.32 -4.06
C VAL A 20 10.49 -7.86 -4.09
N SER A 21 10.82 -7.13 -3.04
CA SER A 21 10.54 -5.68 -2.98
C SER A 21 11.40 -4.93 -4.00
N VAL A 22 10.75 -4.21 -4.90
CA VAL A 22 11.40 -3.45 -5.99
C VAL A 22 11.21 -1.93 -5.86
N GLY A 23 10.45 -1.49 -4.87
CA GLY A 23 10.19 -0.07 -4.65
C GLY A 23 9.06 0.18 -3.66
N GLY A 24 8.66 1.44 -3.55
CA GLY A 24 7.60 1.86 -2.63
C GLY A 24 7.79 3.30 -2.16
N GLU A 25 6.92 3.71 -1.24
CA GLU A 25 7.06 4.97 -0.52
C GLU A 25 6.50 4.84 0.88
N ASP A 26 6.92 5.73 1.77
CA ASP A 26 6.28 5.96 3.05
C ASP A 26 6.01 7.45 3.23
N GLY A 27 5.01 7.75 4.05
CA GLY A 27 4.57 9.12 4.23
C GLY A 27 3.65 9.31 5.42
N GLY A 28 3.56 10.57 5.84
CA GLY A 28 2.53 11.00 6.77
C GLY A 28 1.22 11.25 6.01
N THR A 29 0.09 10.86 6.60
CA THR A 29 -1.22 11.33 6.13
C THR A 29 -1.63 12.53 6.98
N GLY A 30 -2.23 13.53 6.34
CA GLY A 30 -2.99 14.53 7.10
C GLY A 30 -4.14 13.87 7.86
N PRO A 31 -4.73 14.54 8.87
CA PRO A 31 -5.92 14.03 9.55
C PRO A 31 -7.02 13.71 8.52
N VAL A 32 -7.31 12.42 8.34
CA VAL A 32 -8.34 11.98 7.40
C VAL A 32 -9.70 12.15 8.08
N THR A 33 -10.37 13.27 7.81
CA THR A 33 -11.74 13.56 8.30
C THR A 33 -12.82 13.10 7.34
N SER A 34 -12.45 12.68 6.12
CA SER A 34 -13.33 12.05 5.14
C SER A 34 -13.35 10.54 5.31
N GLU A 35 -14.43 9.89 4.88
CA GLU A 35 -14.56 8.42 4.93
C GLU A 35 -13.55 7.69 4.01
N GLU A 36 -12.94 8.41 3.07
CA GLU A 36 -12.00 7.86 2.09
C GLU A 36 -10.57 8.38 2.33
N LEU A 37 -9.60 7.46 2.34
CA LEU A 37 -8.17 7.73 2.27
C LEU A 37 -7.66 7.32 0.89
N LYS A 38 -6.99 8.25 0.18
CA LYS A 38 -6.36 7.99 -1.12
C LYS A 38 -4.85 7.95 -0.96
N LEU A 39 -4.25 6.88 -1.44
CA LEU A 39 -2.80 6.68 -1.50
C LEU A 39 -2.39 6.53 -2.96
N ASN A 40 -1.25 7.11 -3.33
CA ASN A 40 -0.69 6.97 -4.66
C ASN A 40 0.41 5.91 -4.61
N VAL A 41 0.42 4.99 -5.56
CA VAL A 41 1.48 3.99 -5.67
C VAL A 41 2.53 4.53 -6.64
N PRO A 42 3.74 4.87 -6.18
CA PRO A 42 4.79 5.35 -7.07
C PRO A 42 5.29 4.19 -7.93
N LEU A 43 5.28 4.40 -9.24
CA LEU A 43 5.98 3.53 -10.19
C LEU A 43 7.29 4.22 -10.54
N HIS A 44 8.40 3.64 -10.10
CA HIS A 44 9.72 4.17 -10.44
C HIS A 44 10.06 3.88 -11.91
N GLU A 45 10.84 4.78 -12.53
CA GLU A 45 11.35 4.53 -13.87
C GLU A 45 12.27 3.29 -13.88
N GLY A 46 12.22 2.51 -14.96
CA GLY A 46 13.05 1.32 -15.13
C GLY A 46 12.45 0.02 -14.61
N LEU A 47 11.16 -0.01 -14.22
CA LEU A 47 10.45 -1.28 -14.02
C LEU A 47 10.39 -2.06 -15.33
N ALA A 48 10.85 -3.30 -15.30
CA ALA A 48 10.71 -4.21 -16.43
C ALA A 48 9.22 -4.55 -16.65
N PRO A 49 8.81 -4.90 -17.87
CA PRO A 49 7.46 -5.41 -18.12
C PRO A 49 7.20 -6.67 -17.29
N ASP A 50 6.26 -6.57 -16.36
CA ASP A 50 5.81 -7.68 -15.53
C ASP A 50 4.52 -7.30 -14.76
N VAL A 51 4.02 -8.23 -13.97
CA VAL A 51 2.96 -8.01 -12.97
C VAL A 51 3.60 -7.78 -11.61
N TYR A 52 3.28 -6.62 -11.02
CA TYR A 52 3.75 -6.22 -9.70
C TYR A 52 2.59 -6.24 -8.71
N ALA A 53 2.83 -6.76 -7.51
CA ALA A 53 1.89 -6.73 -6.40
C ALA A 53 2.17 -5.53 -5.49
N VAL A 54 1.10 -4.99 -4.89
CA VAL A 54 1.21 -3.86 -3.96
C VAL A 54 0.79 -4.30 -2.56
N GLY A 55 1.75 -4.21 -1.63
CA GLY A 55 1.48 -4.27 -0.19
C GLY A 55 1.43 -2.87 0.41
N PHE A 56 0.60 -2.65 1.42
CA PHE A 56 0.59 -1.38 2.14
C PHE A 56 0.27 -1.55 3.62
N THR A 57 0.89 -0.71 4.44
CA THR A 57 0.65 -0.57 5.87
C THR A 57 0.04 0.80 6.16
N LEU A 58 -1.06 0.82 6.91
CA LEU A 58 -1.66 2.04 7.45
C LEU A 58 -1.27 2.15 8.93
N PHE A 59 -0.68 3.28 9.30
CA PHE A 59 -0.36 3.62 10.68
C PHE A 59 -1.46 4.48 11.27
N HIS A 60 -1.98 4.09 12.43
CA HIS A 60 -3.06 4.76 13.13
C HIS A 60 -2.55 5.45 14.38
N ALA A 61 -3.34 6.40 14.87
CA ALA A 61 -3.10 7.02 16.17
C ALA A 61 -2.94 5.98 17.29
N GLY A 62 -2.03 6.24 18.23
CA GLY A 62 -1.72 5.33 19.33
C GLY A 62 -0.77 4.19 18.97
N GLY A 63 -0.05 4.26 17.83
CA GLY A 63 0.96 3.28 17.44
C GLY A 63 0.40 1.98 16.89
N LEU A 64 -0.89 1.95 16.56
CA LEU A 64 -1.53 0.81 15.91
C LEU A 64 -1.24 0.84 14.42
N HIS A 65 -1.23 -0.33 13.78
CA HIS A 65 -1.08 -0.42 12.33
C HIS A 65 -1.89 -1.56 11.74
N SER A 66 -2.18 -1.48 10.44
CA SER A 66 -2.88 -2.50 9.67
C SER A 66 -2.15 -2.73 8.36
N GLN A 67 -1.83 -3.98 8.05
CA GLN A 67 -1.08 -4.35 6.86
C GLN A 67 -2.00 -5.05 5.88
N TYR A 68 -1.81 -4.84 4.58
CA TYR A 68 -2.64 -5.40 3.53
C TYR A 68 -1.80 -5.79 2.30
N GLY A 69 -2.17 -6.89 1.65
CA GLY A 69 -1.69 -7.21 0.30
C GLY A 69 -0.21 -7.58 0.20
N TYR A 70 0.46 -7.91 1.31
CA TYR A 70 1.84 -8.40 1.25
C TYR A 70 1.88 -9.81 0.65
N PRO A 71 2.96 -10.17 -0.07
CA PRO A 71 3.15 -11.51 -0.62
C PRO A 71 3.03 -12.62 0.43
N ASP A 72 2.80 -13.85 -0.04
CA ASP A 72 2.67 -15.05 0.81
C ASP A 72 1.56 -14.99 1.87
N GLY A 73 0.57 -14.11 1.66
CA GLY A 73 -0.53 -13.92 2.61
C GLY A 73 -0.14 -13.07 3.83
N GLY A 74 0.92 -12.27 3.72
CA GLY A 74 1.27 -11.29 4.74
C GLY A 74 0.17 -10.23 4.93
N GLY A 75 -0.17 -9.98 6.19
CA GLY A 75 -1.20 -9.01 6.55
C GLY A 75 -2.62 -9.47 6.25
N LEU A 76 -3.52 -8.50 6.09
CA LEU A 76 -4.93 -8.71 5.79
C LEU A 76 -5.15 -8.79 4.27
N PRO A 77 -6.19 -9.51 3.81
CA PRO A 77 -6.59 -9.44 2.42
C PRO A 77 -7.03 -8.01 2.07
N VAL A 78 -6.62 -7.53 0.90
CA VAL A 78 -7.09 -6.26 0.35
C VAL A 78 -8.58 -6.39 0.03
N PRO A 79 -9.45 -5.49 0.51
CA PRO A 79 -10.86 -5.48 0.12
C PRO A 79 -11.00 -5.32 -1.40
N GLY A 80 -11.67 -6.27 -2.05
CA GLY A 80 -11.79 -6.31 -3.52
C GLY A 80 -10.74 -7.17 -4.23
N GLY A 81 -9.81 -7.78 -3.49
CA GLY A 81 -8.74 -8.63 -4.04
C GLY A 81 -7.39 -7.91 -4.12
N PRO A 82 -6.31 -8.63 -4.45
CA PRO A 82 -4.97 -8.08 -4.49
C PRO A 82 -4.89 -6.93 -5.50
N LEU A 83 -4.18 -5.86 -5.11
CA LEU A 83 -3.85 -4.77 -6.02
C LEU A 83 -2.64 -5.20 -6.87
N LEU A 84 -2.88 -5.39 -8.16
CA LEU A 84 -1.89 -5.78 -9.15
C LEU A 84 -1.71 -4.67 -10.18
N ILE A 85 -0.47 -4.38 -10.53
CA ILE A 85 -0.09 -3.42 -11.56
C ILE A 85 0.59 -4.18 -12.68
N THR A 86 0.06 -4.08 -13.89
CA THR A 86 0.69 -4.67 -15.09
C THR A 86 1.49 -3.59 -15.79
N VAL A 87 2.81 -3.76 -15.84
CA VAL A 87 3.71 -2.96 -16.66
C VAL A 87 3.91 -3.71 -17.98
N THR A 88 3.68 -3.04 -19.10
CA THR A 88 3.88 -3.60 -20.44
C THR A 88 5.08 -2.94 -21.11
N ASP A 89 5.66 -3.64 -22.08
CA ASP A 89 6.58 -3.01 -23.03
C ASP A 89 5.90 -1.80 -23.70
N GLY A 90 6.68 -0.75 -23.91
CA GLY A 90 6.28 0.48 -24.63
C GLY A 90 6.66 0.46 -26.10
#